data_AF-A0A1C4WJI7-F1
#
_entry.id   AF-A0A1C4WJI7-F1
#
_cell.length_a   1.000
_cell.length_b   1.000
_cell.length_c   1.000
_cell.angle_alpha   90.00
_cell.angle_beta   90.00
_cell.angle_gamma   90.00
#
_symmetry.space_group_name_H-M   'P 1'
#
loop_
_entity.id
_entity.type
_entity.pdbx_description
1 polymer ?
#
loop_
_entity_poly.entity_id
_entity_poly.type
_entity_poly.pdbx_seq_one_letter_code
_entity_poly.pdbx_strand_id
1 'polypeptide(L)'
;MCRNIRVLHNFEPPATDDEIEAAAIQYVRKVSGTTRPSAANEEAFGDAIRAVTAATRALLDSLVTKAPPRNREVEAAKAKARAAERYGLRGAASG
;
A
#
# COMPACT_ATOMS: atom_id res chain seq x y z
N MET A 1 -8.46 -3.15 -10.92
CA MET A 1 -8.89 -2.93 -9.52
C MET A 1 -7.69 -2.42 -8.72
N CYS A 2 -7.60 -1.13 -8.39
CA CYS A 2 -6.51 -0.60 -7.57
C CYS A 2 -6.60 -1.21 -6.16
N ARG A 3 -5.50 -1.77 -5.64
CA ARG A 3 -5.45 -2.19 -4.24
C ARG A 3 -5.29 -0.95 -3.36
N ASN A 4 -5.81 -1.01 -2.14
CA ASN A 4 -5.65 0.08 -1.18
C ASN A 4 -4.16 0.26 -0.84
N ILE A 5 -3.66 1.50 -0.84
CA ILE A 5 -2.30 1.82 -0.38
C ILE A 5 -2.29 1.62 1.13
N ARG A 6 -1.40 0.76 1.63
CA ARG A 6 -1.33 0.43 3.06
C ARG A 6 -0.40 1.40 3.79
N VAL A 7 -0.65 1.57 5.08
CA VAL A 7 0.27 2.29 5.98
C VAL A 7 1.54 1.45 6.15
N LEU A 8 2.71 2.07 5.96
CA LEU A 8 4.03 1.44 6.09
C LEU A 8 4.84 1.91 7.31
N HIS A 9 4.41 3.00 7.97
CA HIS A 9 5.13 3.56 9.12
C HIS A 9 4.91 2.75 10.40
N ASN A 10 5.94 2.73 11.25
CA ASN A 10 5.94 2.15 12.60
C ASN A 10 5.66 0.64 12.63
N PHE A 11 6.40 -0.15 11.84
CA PHE A 11 6.39 -1.61 11.88
C PHE A 11 7.72 -2.16 12.35
N GLU A 12 7.68 -3.32 13.01
CA GLU A 12 8.86 -4.14 13.32
C GLU A 12 8.71 -5.52 12.64
N PRO A 13 9.60 -5.91 11.71
CA PRO A 13 10.71 -5.11 11.16
C PRO A 13 10.24 -3.90 10.33
N PRO A 14 11.08 -2.89 10.04
CA PRO A 14 10.73 -1.74 9.21
C PRO A 14 10.24 -2.13 7.80
N ALA A 15 9.50 -1.24 7.14
CA ALA A 15 9.01 -1.45 5.78
C ALA A 15 10.14 -1.75 4.80
N THR A 16 9.96 -2.76 3.94
CA THR A 16 10.97 -3.13 2.95
C THR A 16 10.87 -2.26 1.71
N ASP A 17 11.95 -2.25 0.92
CA ASP A 17 12.04 -1.55 -0.37
C ASP A 17 10.91 -1.96 -1.32
N ASP A 18 10.64 -3.26 -1.41
CA ASP A 18 9.55 -3.82 -2.21
C ASP A 18 8.17 -3.35 -1.74
N GLU A 19 7.95 -3.21 -0.43
CA GLU A 19 6.69 -2.71 0.13
C GLU A 19 6.48 -1.23 -0.23
N ILE A 20 7.56 -0.44 -0.19
CA ILE A 20 7.55 0.98 -0.56
C ILE A 20 7.32 1.14 -2.07
N GLU A 21 8.02 0.38 -2.90
CA GLU A 21 7.84 0.40 -4.35
C GLU A 21 6.43 -0.05 -4.74
N ALA A 22 5.92 -1.11 -4.11
CA ALA A 22 4.54 -1.55 -4.33
C ALA A 22 3.52 -0.46 -3.99
N ALA A 23 3.75 0.31 -2.91
CA ALA A 23 2.91 1.45 -2.56
C ALA A 23 3.00 2.57 -3.61
N ALA A 24 4.22 2.89 -4.08
CA ALA A 24 4.45 3.88 -5.14
C ALA A 24 3.75 3.50 -6.46
N ILE A 25 3.81 2.24 -6.87
CA ILE A 25 3.10 1.71 -8.04
C ILE A 25 1.59 1.93 -7.91
N GLN A 26 1.01 1.62 -6.74
CA GLN A 26 -0.42 1.82 -6.52
C GLN A 26 -0.79 3.31 -6.52
N TYR A 27 0.04 4.17 -5.93
CA TYR A 27 -0.14 5.62 -5.95
C TYR A 27 -0.17 6.17 -7.39
N VAL A 28 0.87 5.87 -8.18
CA VAL A 28 0.99 6.36 -9.56
C VAL A 28 -0.18 5.87 -10.41
N ARG A 29 -0.59 4.60 -10.28
CA ARG A 29 -1.78 4.07 -10.98
C ARG A 29 -3.08 4.75 -10.55
N LYS A 30 -3.22 5.06 -9.26
CA LYS A 30 -4.41 5.71 -8.72
C LYS A 30 -4.53 7.15 -9.22
N VAL A 31 -3.43 7.90 -9.20
CA VAL A 31 -3.39 9.31 -9.61
C VAL A 31 -3.51 9.45 -11.13
N SER A 32 -2.84 8.58 -11.90
CA SER A 32 -2.93 8.59 -13.37
C SER A 32 -4.25 8.05 -13.93
N GLY A 33 -5.09 7.41 -13.10
CA GLY A 33 -6.32 6.75 -13.54
C GLY A 33 -6.11 5.50 -14.41
N THR A 34 -4.85 5.08 -14.62
CA THR A 34 -4.49 3.99 -15.53
C THR A 34 -3.73 2.90 -14.78
N THR A 35 -4.28 1.67 -14.79
CA THR A 35 -3.63 0.54 -14.11
C THR A 35 -2.54 -0.14 -14.94
N ARG A 36 -2.56 0.03 -16.26
CA ARG A 36 -1.56 -0.50 -17.18
C ARG A 36 -1.20 0.63 -18.16
N PRO A 37 -0.01 1.25 -18.05
CA PRO A 37 0.39 2.28 -18.99
C PRO A 37 0.45 1.71 -20.42
N SER A 38 0.21 2.57 -21.40
CA SER A 38 0.55 2.27 -22.79
C SER A 38 2.06 2.28 -22.97
N ALA A 39 2.57 1.63 -24.02
CA ALA A 39 4.01 1.61 -24.34
C ALA A 39 4.64 3.02 -24.37
N ALA A 40 3.92 4.00 -24.94
CA ALA A 40 4.37 5.39 -25.00
C ALA A 40 4.51 6.08 -23.62
N ASN A 41 3.84 5.56 -22.59
CA ASN A 41 3.83 6.14 -21.24
C ASN A 41 4.62 5.32 -20.23
N GLU A 42 5.24 4.20 -20.63
CA GLU A 42 5.96 3.31 -19.71
C GLU A 42 7.11 4.01 -18.98
N GLU A 43 7.89 4.82 -19.71
CA GLU A 43 9.00 5.59 -19.15
C GLU A 43 8.50 6.59 -18.10
N ALA A 44 7.50 7.40 -18.44
CA ALA A 44 6.92 8.38 -17.52
C ALA A 44 6.35 7.73 -16.24
N PHE A 45 5.74 6.55 -16.37
CA PHE A 45 5.29 5.77 -15.20
C PHE A 45 6.47 5.28 -14.37
N GLY A 46 7.50 4.75 -15.00
CA GLY A 46 8.72 4.27 -14.34
C GLY A 46 9.40 5.39 -13.54
N ASP A 47 9.54 6.56 -14.14
CA ASP A 47 10.16 7.74 -13.51
C ASP A 47 9.36 8.20 -12.28
N ALA A 48 8.03 8.31 -12.42
CA ALA A 48 7.15 8.67 -11.33
C ALA A 48 7.21 7.65 -10.18
N ILE A 49 7.24 6.35 -10.49
CA ILE A 49 7.36 5.29 -9.49
C ILE A 49 8.68 5.45 -8.73
N ARG A 50 9.82 5.60 -9.42
CA ARG A 50 11.14 5.76 -8.77
C ARG A 50 11.18 6.99 -7.87
N ALA A 51 10.64 8.12 -8.33
CA ALA A 51 10.60 9.36 -7.55
C ALA A 51 9.75 9.21 -6.28
N VAL A 52 8.56 8.60 -6.40
CA VAL A 52 7.66 8.37 -5.26
C VAL A 52 8.26 7.36 -4.28
N THR A 53 8.90 6.30 -4.76
CA THR A 53 9.61 5.33 -3.92
C THR A 53 10.71 6.01 -3.09
N ALA A 54 11.56 6.83 -3.74
CA ALA A 54 12.63 7.54 -3.06
C ALA A 54 12.10 8.54 -2.02
N ALA A 55 11.09 9.33 -2.38
CA ALA A 55 10.46 10.28 -1.47
C ALA A 55 9.79 9.59 -0.27
N THR A 56 9.13 8.46 -0.51
CA THR A 56 8.45 7.68 0.54
C THR A 56 9.46 7.05 1.50
N ARG A 57 10.58 6.51 0.99
CA ARG A 57 11.67 6.03 1.84
C ARG A 57 12.19 7.13 2.76
N ALA A 58 12.58 8.26 2.16
CA ALA A 58 13.11 9.39 2.92
C ALA A 58 12.12 9.87 4.01
N LEU A 59 10.82 9.90 3.69
CA LEU A 59 9.78 10.18 4.66
C LEU A 59 9.80 9.14 5.79
N LEU A 60 9.70 7.84 5.49
CA LEU A 60 9.64 6.79 6.50
C LEU A 60 10.87 6.77 7.41
N ASP A 61 12.06 7.02 6.86
CA ASP A 61 13.31 7.10 7.62
C ASP A 61 13.36 8.32 8.55
N SER A 62 12.67 9.40 8.19
CA SER A 62 12.63 10.65 8.96
C SER A 62 11.56 10.69 10.05
N LEU A 63 10.54 9.82 9.96
CA LEU A 63 9.42 9.83 10.90
C LEU A 63 9.85 9.26 12.26
N VAL A 64 9.61 10.03 13.32
CA VAL A 64 9.84 9.62 14.70
C VAL A 64 8.51 9.42 15.41
N THR A 65 8.38 8.33 16.17
CA THR A 65 7.19 8.03 16.95
C THR A 65 7.54 7.48 18.32
N LYS A 66 6.70 7.79 19.31
CA LYS A 66 6.77 7.20 20.66
C LYS A 66 5.81 6.01 20.82
N ALA A 67 4.98 5.74 19.83
CA ALA A 67 4.05 4.62 19.85
C ALA A 67 4.81 3.29 19.72
N PRO A 68 4.35 2.21 20.35
CA PRO A 68 4.94 0.89 20.15
C PRO A 68 4.84 0.47 18.67
N PRO A 69 5.83 -0.27 18.14
CA PRO A 69 5.80 -0.74 16.76
C PRO A 69 4.65 -1.70 16.52
N ARG A 70 4.11 -1.66 15.29
CA ARG A 70 3.03 -2.52 14.83
C ARG A 70 3.60 -3.83 14.31
N ASN A 71 2.89 -4.92 14.59
CA ASN A 71 3.22 -6.22 14.03
C ASN A 71 2.44 -6.45 12.72
N ARG A 72 3.15 -6.80 11.64
CA ARG A 72 2.56 -7.02 10.31
C ARG A 72 1.51 -8.13 10.29
N GLU A 73 1.79 -9.25 10.95
CA GLU A 73 0.90 -10.42 10.97
C GLU A 73 -0.41 -10.09 11.69
N VAL A 74 -0.33 -9.36 12.80
CA VAL A 74 -1.49 -8.90 13.56
C VAL A 74 -2.34 -7.94 12.70
N GLU A 75 -1.72 -7.02 11.99
CA GLU A 75 -2.45 -6.08 11.12
C GLU A 75 -3.07 -6.78 9.90
N ALA A 76 -2.40 -7.79 9.34
CA ALA A 76 -2.94 -8.64 8.29
C ALA A 76 -4.13 -9.47 8.79
N ALA A 77 -4.05 -10.05 9.99
CA ALA A 77 -5.14 -10.79 10.61
C ALA A 77 -6.36 -9.88 10.88
N LYS A 78 -6.15 -8.68 11.42
CA LYS A 78 -7.22 -7.68 11.60
C LYS A 78 -7.84 -7.28 10.26
N ALA A 79 -7.04 -7.13 9.19
CA ALA A 79 -7.57 -6.86 7.86
C ALA A 79 -8.41 -8.02 7.31
N LYS A 80 -7.98 -9.27 7.54
CA LYS A 80 -8.73 -10.47 7.15
C LYS A 80 -10.04 -10.59 7.93
N ALA A 81 -10.03 -10.34 9.24
CA ALA A 81 -11.24 -10.34 10.08
C ALA A 81 -12.27 -9.30 9.60
N ARG A 82 -11.83 -8.04 9.37
CA ARG A 82 -12.70 -6.99 8.82
C ARG A 82 -13.26 -7.34 7.44
N ALA A 83 -12.47 -7.99 6.59
CA ALA A 83 -12.96 -8.47 5.30
C ALA A 83 -14.01 -9.58 5.48
N ALA A 84 -13.77 -10.53 6.37
CA ALA A 84 -14.72 -11.60 6.68
C ALA A 84 -16.04 -11.06 7.22
N GLU A 85 -16.02 -10.06 8.10
CA GLU A 85 -17.25 -9.37 8.54
C GLU A 85 -17.99 -8.75 7.36
N ARG A 86 -17.29 -7.95 6.54
CA ARG A 86 -17.90 -7.22 5.43
C ARG A 86 -18.50 -8.12 4.35
N TYR A 87 -17.83 -9.22 4.02
CA TYR A 87 -18.27 -10.14 2.97
C TYR A 87 -19.12 -11.29 3.51
N GLY A 88 -18.95 -11.68 4.77
CA GLY A 88 -19.76 -12.69 5.46
C GLY A 88 -21.17 -12.18 5.77
N LEU A 89 -21.32 -10.93 6.21
CA LEU A 89 -22.64 -10.29 6.38
C LEU A 89 -23.43 -10.20 5.07
N ARG A 90 -22.74 -10.08 3.93
CA ARG A 90 -23.37 -9.92 2.61
C ARG A 90 -23.80 -11.25 1.98
N GLY A 91 -23.25 -12.39 2.44
CA GLY A 91 -23.71 -13.72 2.04
C GLY A 91 -24.94 -14.21 2.81
N ALA A 92 -25.17 -13.71 4.02
CA ALA A 92 -26.33 -14.07 4.84
C ALA A 92 -27.61 -13.26 4.51
N ALA A 93 -27.48 -12.11 3.83
CA ALA A 93 -28.60 -11.22 3.49
C ALA A 93 -29.14 -11.42 2.06
N SER A 94 -28.67 -12.44 1.33
CA SER A 94 -29.08 -12.77 -0.05
C SER A 94 -29.55 -14.22 -0.21
N GLY A 95 -29.94 -14.87 0.88
CA GLY A 95 -30.55 -16.21 0.91
C GLY A 95 -32.01 -16.15 1.28
#